data_AF-A0A960T164-F1
#
_entry.id   AF-A0A960T164-F1
#
_cell.length_a   1.000
_cell.length_b   1.000
_cell.length_c   1.000
_cell.angle_alpha   90.00
_cell.angle_beta   90.00
_cell.angle_gamma   90.00
#
_symmetry.space_group_name_H-M   'P 1'
#
loop_
_entity.id
_entity.type
_entity.pdbx_description
1 polymer ?
#
loop_
_entity_poly.entity_id
_entity_poly.type
_entity_poly.pdbx_seq_one_letter_code
_entity_poly.pdbx_strand_id
1 'polypeptide(L)'
;MSDFDSALSSAVSDGRLLAAAKSNIEALLAGSTRPVTRAAIGELVAAGEWQELNDRFFKTLAFGTGGLRGRTIGRVVTQAEQGSGGPNGRPEHPCVGTATMNFYN
;
A
#
# COMPACT_ATOMS: atom_id res chain seq x y z
N MET A 1 -10.01 -14.41 -5.92
CA MET A 1 -8.87 -13.87 -6.70
C MET A 1 -9.07 -12.38 -6.79
N SER A 2 -8.09 -11.57 -6.36
CA SER A 2 -8.21 -10.11 -6.46
C SER A 2 -8.19 -9.69 -7.92
N ASP A 3 -8.93 -8.63 -8.27
CA ASP A 3 -9.09 -8.15 -9.66
C ASP A 3 -7.76 -7.78 -10.37
N PHE A 4 -6.67 -7.66 -9.60
CA PHE A 4 -5.34 -7.26 -10.04
C PHE A 4 -4.23 -8.29 -9.72
N ASP A 5 -4.56 -9.52 -9.34
CA ASP A 5 -3.56 -10.56 -8.99
C ASP A 5 -2.67 -10.97 -10.18
N SER A 6 -3.24 -11.05 -11.37
CA SER A 6 -2.49 -11.29 -12.61
C SER A 6 -1.50 -10.16 -12.90
N ALA A 7 -1.93 -8.91 -12.74
CA ALA A 7 -1.09 -7.73 -12.93
C ALA A 7 0.08 -7.68 -11.93
N LEU A 8 -0.16 -8.01 -10.66
CA LEU A 8 0.90 -8.14 -9.66
C LEU A 8 1.90 -9.24 -10.04
N SER A 9 1.41 -10.39 -10.48
CA SER A 9 2.25 -11.52 -10.91
C SER A 9 3.12 -11.15 -12.12
N SER A 10 2.53 -10.51 -13.14
CA SER A 10 3.26 -10.00 -14.30
C SER A 10 4.30 -8.94 -13.92
N ALA A 11 3.96 -8.00 -13.03
CA ALA A 11 4.90 -6.98 -12.58
C ALA A 11 6.10 -7.57 -11.81
N VAL A 12 5.93 -8.68 -11.09
CA VAL A 12 7.03 -9.43 -10.48
C VAL A 12 7.89 -10.10 -11.53
N SER A 13 7.28 -10.79 -12.51
CA SER A 13 8.01 -11.41 -13.63
C SER A 13 8.82 -10.38 -14.44
N ASP A 14 8.27 -9.18 -14.62
CA ASP A 14 8.92 -8.07 -15.33
C ASP A 14 9.96 -7.33 -14.46
N GLY A 15 10.14 -7.70 -13.19
CA GLY A 15 11.08 -7.07 -12.26
C GLY A 15 10.69 -5.67 -11.77
N ARG A 16 9.45 -5.22 -12.03
CA ARG A 16 8.95 -3.90 -11.60
C ARG A 16 8.44 -3.92 -10.17
N LEU A 17 7.92 -5.05 -9.71
CA LEU A 17 7.46 -5.27 -8.35
C LEU A 17 8.32 -6.34 -7.66
N LEU A 18 8.71 -6.10 -6.41
CA LEU A 18 9.44 -7.08 -5.62
C LEU A 18 8.52 -8.25 -5.25
N ALA A 19 9.03 -9.48 -5.29
CA ALA A 19 8.27 -10.65 -4.84
C ALA A 19 7.79 -10.50 -3.39
N ALA A 20 8.63 -9.96 -2.51
CA ALA A 20 8.27 -9.64 -1.13
C ALA A 20 7.13 -8.60 -1.04
N ALA A 21 7.11 -7.60 -1.93
CA ALA A 21 6.03 -6.62 -1.99
C ALA A 21 4.70 -7.29 -2.37
N LYS A 22 4.69 -8.21 -3.34
CA LYS A 22 3.49 -9.00 -3.67
C LYS A 22 3.00 -9.81 -2.47
N SER A 23 3.87 -10.55 -1.80
CA SER A 23 3.48 -11.35 -0.62
C SER A 23 2.91 -10.48 0.51
N ASN A 24 3.47 -9.29 0.73
CA ASN A 24 2.97 -8.35 1.74
C ASN A 24 1.63 -7.70 1.34
N ILE A 25 1.41 -7.44 0.05
CA ILE A 25 0.11 -7.02 -0.48
C ILE A 25 -0.95 -8.10 -0.22
N GLU A 26 -0.64 -9.35 -0.54
CA GLU A 26 -1.54 -10.49 -0.31
C GLU A 26 -1.85 -10.67 1.18
N ALA A 27 -0.83 -10.59 2.04
CA ALA A 27 -1.00 -10.68 3.49
C ALA A 27 -1.89 -9.54 4.04
N LEU A 28 -1.68 -8.31 3.59
CA LEU A 28 -2.52 -7.17 3.99
C LEU A 28 -3.97 -7.34 3.53
N LEU A 29 -4.18 -7.80 2.29
CA LEU A 29 -5.52 -8.04 1.75
C LEU A 29 -6.27 -9.17 2.45
N ALA A 30 -5.54 -10.18 2.94
CA ALA A 30 -6.12 -11.26 3.75
C ALA A 30 -6.45 -10.81 5.18
N GLY A 31 -5.64 -9.90 5.76
CA GLY A 31 -5.77 -9.42 7.13
C GLY A 31 -6.64 -8.17 7.33
N SER A 32 -6.99 -7.44 6.25
CA SER A 32 -7.73 -6.18 6.33
C SER A 32 -9.12 -6.28 5.72
N THR A 33 -10.14 -5.87 6.46
CA THR A 33 -11.53 -5.76 5.98
C THR A 33 -11.89 -4.35 5.49
N ARG A 34 -10.94 -3.42 5.51
CA ARG A 34 -11.21 -2.01 5.17
C ARG A 34 -11.33 -1.83 3.65
N PRO A 35 -12.40 -1.18 3.14
CA PRO A 35 -12.57 -0.95 1.71
C PRO A 35 -11.41 -0.18 1.05
N VAL A 36 -10.86 0.82 1.76
CA VAL A 36 -9.72 1.64 1.29
C VAL A 36 -8.50 0.80 0.93
N THR A 37 -8.26 -0.32 1.63
CA THR A 37 -7.09 -1.18 1.38
C THR A 37 -7.11 -1.73 -0.04
N ARG A 38 -8.23 -2.31 -0.44
CA ARG A 38 -8.36 -2.91 -1.78
C ARG A 38 -8.43 -1.83 -2.85
N ALA A 39 -9.14 -0.73 -2.61
CA ALA A 39 -9.28 0.37 -3.55
C ALA A 39 -7.93 1.05 -3.85
N ALA A 40 -7.16 1.41 -2.82
CA ALA A 40 -5.86 2.07 -2.99
C ALA A 40 -4.85 1.19 -3.74
N ILE A 41 -4.78 -0.10 -3.43
CA ILE A 41 -3.88 -1.03 -4.15
C ILE A 41 -4.33 -1.17 -5.61
N GLY A 42 -5.63 -1.31 -5.86
CA GLY A 42 -6.17 -1.37 -7.22
C GLY A 42 -5.86 -0.13 -8.05
N GLU A 43 -5.99 1.06 -7.47
CA GLU A 43 -5.63 2.32 -8.13
C GLU A 43 -4.14 2.39 -8.50
N LEU A 44 -3.25 2.02 -7.58
CA LEU A 44 -1.81 2.02 -7.85
C LEU A 44 -1.42 1.01 -8.93
N VAL A 45 -2.05 -0.18 -8.92
CA VAL A 45 -1.83 -1.19 -9.96
C VAL A 45 -2.34 -0.69 -11.31
N ALA A 46 -3.54 -0.11 -11.38
CA ALA A 46 -4.11 0.43 -12.61
C ALA A 46 -3.29 1.59 -13.19
N ALA A 47 -2.70 2.42 -12.32
CA ALA A 47 -1.81 3.51 -12.70
C ALA A 47 -0.38 3.06 -13.04
N GLY A 48 -0.02 1.79 -12.77
CA GLY A 48 1.33 1.28 -12.98
C GLY A 48 2.37 1.84 -12.01
N GLU A 49 1.94 2.26 -10.81
CA GLU A 49 2.77 2.87 -9.77
C GLU A 49 3.55 1.81 -8.96
N TRP A 50 4.30 0.98 -9.67
CA TRP A 50 5.03 -0.17 -9.09
C TRP A 50 6.10 0.25 -8.08
N GLN A 51 6.74 1.40 -8.29
CA GLN A 51 7.72 1.93 -7.36
C GLN A 51 7.07 2.32 -6.03
N GLU A 52 5.91 2.99 -6.06
CA GLU A 52 5.20 3.33 -4.83
C GLU A 52 4.65 2.07 -4.13
N LEU A 53 4.21 1.05 -4.89
CA LEU A 53 3.87 -0.26 -4.32
C LEU A 53 5.08 -0.90 -3.63
N ASN A 54 6.27 -0.89 -4.24
CA ASN A 54 7.48 -1.37 -3.58
C ASN A 54 7.78 -0.58 -2.30
N ASP A 55 7.73 0.75 -2.35
CA ASP A 55 8.00 1.60 -1.19
C ASP A 55 7.02 1.35 -0.03
N ARG A 56 5.76 0.99 -0.35
CA ARG A 56 4.70 0.70 0.63
C ARG A 56 4.77 -0.73 1.18
N PHE A 57 5.34 -1.67 0.45
CA PHE A 57 5.22 -3.11 0.73
C PHE A 57 6.54 -3.89 0.76
N PHE A 58 7.72 -3.26 0.63
CA PHE A 58 9.00 -3.98 0.64
C PHE A 58 9.28 -4.74 1.95
N LYS A 59 8.62 -4.39 3.05
CA LYS A 59 8.72 -5.06 4.35
C LYS A 59 7.44 -4.88 5.18
N THR A 60 7.36 -5.57 6.30
CA THR A 60 6.44 -5.25 7.39
C THR A 60 7.08 -4.26 8.37
N LEU A 61 6.27 -3.37 8.94
CA LEU A 61 6.73 -2.43 9.95
C LEU A 61 7.11 -3.19 11.21
N ALA A 62 8.22 -2.80 11.82
CA ALA A 62 8.73 -3.41 13.04
C ALA A 62 9.07 -2.32 14.05
N PHE A 63 8.83 -2.62 15.34
CA PHE A 63 9.17 -1.73 16.44
C PHE A 63 10.67 -1.76 16.71
N GLY A 64 11.35 -0.61 16.56
CA GLY A 64 12.78 -0.47 16.83
C GLY A 64 13.07 0.25 18.14
N THR A 65 14.35 0.53 18.41
CA THR A 65 14.81 1.28 19.60
C THR A 65 14.24 2.69 19.71
N GLY A 66 13.79 3.26 18.59
CA GLY A 66 13.08 4.55 18.54
C GLY A 66 11.60 4.45 18.17
N GLY A 67 10.96 3.30 18.42
CA GLY A 67 9.56 3.04 18.08
C GLY A 67 9.31 2.67 16.62
N LEU A 68 8.04 2.72 16.22
CA LEU A 68 7.61 2.49 14.83
C LEU A 68 7.98 3.69 13.95
N ARG A 69 8.53 3.42 12.78
CA ARG A 69 8.90 4.44 11.79
C ARG A 69 8.38 4.05 10.41
N GLY A 70 7.56 4.92 9.83
CA GLY A 70 6.99 4.76 8.50
C GLY A 70 6.28 6.04 8.07
N ARG A 71 6.01 6.15 6.76
CA ARG A 71 5.23 7.29 6.23
C ARG A 71 3.76 7.10 6.56
N THR A 72 3.07 8.16 7.00
CA THR A 72 1.60 8.21 7.10
C THR A 72 0.94 8.62 5.79
N ILE A 73 1.68 9.27 4.88
CA ILE A 73 1.20 9.74 3.57
C ILE A 73 2.15 9.20 2.48
N GLY A 74 1.58 8.59 1.45
CA GLY A 74 2.32 8.05 0.29
C GLY A 74 2.90 9.17 -0.59
N ARG A 75 3.84 8.83 -1.46
CA ARG A 75 4.33 9.81 -2.45
C ARG A 75 3.26 10.06 -3.52
N VAL A 76 2.64 8.98 -3.96
CA VAL A 76 1.40 9.01 -4.73
C VAL A 76 0.28 8.82 -3.73
N VAL A 77 -0.68 9.74 -3.69
CA VAL A 77 -1.88 9.63 -2.87
C VAL A 77 -3.01 9.15 -3.78
N THR A 78 -3.61 8.01 -3.43
CA THR A 78 -4.75 7.46 -4.18
C THR A 78 -6.02 8.25 -3.87
N GLN A 79 -7.01 8.22 -4.77
CA GLN A 79 -8.32 8.81 -4.52
C GLN A 79 -9.01 8.13 -3.34
N ALA A 80 -8.88 6.81 -3.23
CA ALA A 80 -9.34 6.06 -2.06
C ALA A 80 -8.74 6.56 -0.74
N GLU A 81 -7.44 6.91 -0.72
CA GLU A 81 -6.80 7.47 0.48
C GLU A 81 -7.19 8.92 0.74
N GLN A 82 -7.27 9.71 -0.34
CA GLN A 82 -7.68 11.11 -0.27
C GLN A 82 -9.06 11.22 0.35
N GLY A 83 -10.02 10.38 -0.07
CA GLY A 83 -11.39 10.38 0.42
C GLY A 83 -12.02 11.77 0.32
N SER A 84 -12.70 12.19 1.39
CA SER A 84 -13.25 13.54 1.54
C SER A 84 -12.18 14.61 1.84
N GLY A 85 -10.92 14.19 2.00
CA GLY A 85 -9.84 15.01 2.50
C GLY A 85 -9.98 15.31 4.00
N GLY A 86 -8.91 15.86 4.55
CA GLY A 86 -8.85 16.34 5.92
C GLY A 86 -8.32 17.78 5.99
N PRO A 87 -8.23 18.34 7.21
CA PRO A 87 -7.66 19.66 7.44
C PRO A 87 -6.32 19.85 6.75
N ASN A 88 -6.11 21.00 6.12
CA ASN A 88 -4.90 21.37 5.40
C ASN A 88 -4.55 20.44 4.22
N GLY A 89 -5.56 19.84 3.58
CA GLY A 89 -5.39 19.02 2.37
C GLY A 89 -4.80 17.63 2.62
N ARG A 90 -4.71 17.19 3.88
CA ARG A 90 -4.25 15.83 4.19
C ARG A 90 -5.27 14.79 3.70
N PRO A 91 -4.86 13.56 3.36
CA PRO A 91 -5.79 12.48 3.03
C PRO A 91 -6.72 12.14 4.21
N GLU A 92 -7.93 11.67 3.92
CA GLU A 92 -8.86 11.14 4.93
C GLU A 92 -8.32 9.85 5.58
N HIS A 93 -7.65 9.02 4.79
CA HIS A 93 -7.10 7.74 5.24
C HIS A 93 -5.57 7.73 5.15
N PRO A 94 -4.87 7.11 6.13
CA PRO A 94 -3.43 6.98 6.06
C PRO A 94 -3.02 6.05 4.92
N CYS A 95 -1.78 6.21 4.49
CA CYS A 95 -1.16 5.43 3.42
C CYS A 95 -1.30 3.92 3.64
N VAL A 96 -1.92 3.23 2.69
CA VAL A 96 -2.07 1.77 2.69
C VAL A 96 -0.72 1.13 2.34
N GLY A 97 -0.25 0.23 3.20
CA GLY A 97 1.04 -0.43 3.08
C GLY A 97 1.43 -1.20 4.34
N THR A 98 2.28 -2.22 4.20
CA THR A 98 2.86 -2.92 5.35
C THR A 98 4.11 -2.22 5.89
N ALA A 99 4.72 -1.34 5.09
CA ALA A 99 5.87 -0.50 5.47
C ALA A 99 5.46 0.95 5.79
N THR A 100 4.16 1.24 5.94
CA THR A 100 3.62 2.57 6.21
C THR A 100 2.93 2.64 7.57
N MET A 101 2.94 3.82 8.19
CA MET A 101 2.32 4.03 9.50
C MET A 101 0.81 4.24 9.31
N ASN A 102 0.01 3.23 9.65
CA ASN A 102 -1.43 3.21 9.44
C ASN A 102 -2.11 2.40 10.55
N PHE A 103 -3.42 2.17 10.41
CA PHE A 103 -4.20 1.46 11.43
C PHE A 103 -4.04 -0.07 11.42
N TYR A 104 -3.25 -0.62 10.49
CA TYR A 104 -3.03 -2.06 10.38
C TYR A 104 -1.74 -2.51 11.09
N ASN A 105 -0.67 -1.72 11.00
CA ASN A 105 0.66 -2.02 11.58
C ASN A 105 0.78 -1.51 13.02
#